data_AF-F1CNH0-F1
#
_entry.id   AF-F1CNH0-F1
#
_cell.length_a   1.000
_cell.length_b   1.000
_cell.length_c   1.000
_cell.angle_alpha   90.00
_cell.angle_beta   90.00
_cell.angle_gamma   90.00
#
_symmetry.space_group_name_H-M   'P 1'
#
loop_
_entity.id
_entity.type
_entity.pdbx_description
1 polymer ?
#
loop_
_entity_poly.entity_id
_entity_poly.type
_entity_poly.pdbx_seq_one_letter_code
_entity_poly.pdbx_strand_id
1 'polypeptide(L)'
;FHKDWQRRVRTWFNQPARKIRRRKARQAKARRIAPRPIAGPLRPSVRCPTVRYHTRVRSGRGFTLEELKAAGIHKKVARTIGIAVDARRRNRSTESLQANVQRLKEYRSKLILFPRKASAPK
;
A
#
# COMPACT_ATOMS: atom_id res chain seq x y z
N PHE A 1 30.11 -17.38 20.86
CA PHE A 1 31.10 -17.45 19.77
C PHE A 1 31.77 -18.83 19.69
N HIS A 2 30.99 -19.92 19.82
CA HIS A 2 31.49 -21.29 20.01
C HIS A 2 31.65 -22.09 18.71
N LYS A 3 31.34 -21.47 17.56
CA LYS A 3 31.57 -22.00 16.21
C LYS A 3 32.44 -21.00 15.46
N ASP A 4 32.96 -21.37 14.30
CA ASP A 4 33.65 -20.45 13.40
C ASP A 4 32.68 -19.38 12.85
N TRP A 5 32.53 -18.31 13.63
CA TRP A 5 31.70 -17.15 13.35
C TRP A 5 32.45 -16.12 12.52
N GLN A 6 33.79 -16.09 12.62
CA GLN A 6 34.66 -15.14 11.94
C GLN A 6 34.54 -15.30 10.42
N ARG A 7 34.38 -16.54 9.93
CA ARG A 7 34.11 -16.82 8.51
C ARG A 7 32.82 -16.20 7.95
N ARG A 8 31.82 -15.90 8.79
CA ARG A 8 30.49 -15.40 8.36
C ARG A 8 30.14 -14.05 8.96
N VAL A 9 31.14 -13.19 9.14
CA VAL A 9 30.93 -11.82 9.62
C VAL A 9 30.27 -10.98 8.53
N ARG A 10 29.06 -10.49 8.80
CA ARG A 10 28.40 -9.47 7.95
C ARG A 10 28.79 -8.08 8.42
N THR A 11 29.62 -7.39 7.64
CA THR A 11 29.94 -5.98 7.87
C THR A 11 28.86 -5.06 7.26
N TRP A 12 28.79 -3.83 7.76
CA TRP A 12 27.79 -2.83 7.35
C TRP A 12 28.40 -1.60 6.67
N PHE A 13 29.66 -1.67 6.23
CA PHE A 13 30.34 -0.55 5.55
C PHE A 13 29.64 -0.10 4.25
N ASN A 14 28.93 -1.02 3.58
CA ASN A 14 28.10 -0.72 2.41
C ASN A 14 26.73 -0.08 2.75
N GLN A 15 26.40 0.16 4.02
CA GLN A 15 25.13 0.77 4.43
C GLN A 15 24.87 2.15 3.79
N PRO A 16 25.81 3.13 3.80
CA PRO A 16 25.62 4.43 3.13
C PRO A 16 25.41 4.28 1.62
N ALA A 17 26.23 3.46 0.94
CA ALA A 17 26.07 3.19 -0.49
C ALA A 17 24.69 2.57 -0.79
N ARG A 18 24.21 1.63 0.04
CA ARG A 18 22.86 1.05 -0.09
C ARG A 18 21.75 2.09 0.11
N LYS A 19 21.92 3.08 1.02
CA LYS A 19 20.98 4.20 1.21
C LYS A 19 20.91 5.08 -0.04
N ILE A 20 22.06 5.48 -0.59
CA ILE A 20 22.14 6.28 -1.82
C ILE A 20 21.50 5.55 -2.99
N ARG A 21 21.83 4.26 -3.19
CA ARG A 21 21.23 3.42 -4.24
C ARG A 21 19.71 3.36 -4.14
N ARG A 22 19.15 3.14 -2.95
CA ARG A 22 17.69 3.16 -2.73
C ARG A 22 17.07 4.52 -3.03
N ARG A 23 17.74 5.63 -2.70
CA ARG A 23 17.27 6.99 -3.00
C ARG A 23 17.20 7.23 -4.52
N LYS A 24 18.28 6.92 -5.25
CA LYS A 24 18.32 7.04 -6.72
C LYS A 24 17.23 6.19 -7.39
N ALA A 25 17.05 4.94 -6.94
CA ALA A 25 16.00 4.06 -7.45
C ALA A 25 14.58 4.62 -7.21
N ARG A 26 14.33 5.26 -6.05
CA ARG A 26 13.06 5.95 -5.80
C ARG A 26 12.88 7.14 -6.76
N GLN A 27 13.89 7.97 -6.95
CA GLN A 27 13.80 9.11 -7.89
C GLN A 27 13.52 8.65 -9.33
N ALA A 28 14.22 7.62 -9.80
CA ALA A 28 13.98 7.02 -11.11
C ALA A 28 12.54 6.47 -11.24
N LYS A 29 12.05 5.78 -10.20
CA LYS A 29 10.65 5.29 -10.16
C LYS A 29 9.65 6.44 -10.22
N ALA A 30 9.87 7.53 -9.48
CA ALA A 30 8.97 8.68 -9.44
C ALA A 30 8.78 9.30 -10.83
N ARG A 31 9.90 9.56 -11.54
CA ARG A 31 9.88 10.09 -12.91
C ARG A 31 9.13 9.18 -13.87
N ARG A 32 9.37 7.87 -13.79
CA ARG A 32 8.75 6.87 -14.69
C ARG A 32 7.22 6.77 -14.56
N ILE A 33 6.68 6.96 -13.36
CA ILE A 33 5.23 6.77 -13.11
C ILE A 33 4.45 8.08 -13.04
N ALA A 34 5.10 9.22 -13.24
CA ALA A 34 4.45 10.52 -13.23
C ALA A 34 3.20 10.50 -14.15
N PRO A 35 2.05 11.00 -13.69
CA PRO A 35 1.80 11.82 -12.51
C PRO A 35 1.47 11.05 -11.21
N ARG A 36 1.55 9.71 -11.19
CA ARG A 36 1.11 8.91 -10.05
C ARG A 36 2.06 9.04 -8.84
N PRO A 37 1.54 8.95 -7.60
CA PRO A 37 2.38 9.01 -6.40
C PRO A 37 3.27 7.78 -6.22
N ILE A 38 4.51 7.99 -5.75
CA ILE A 38 5.53 6.94 -5.61
C ILE A 38 5.28 5.92 -4.49
N ALA A 39 4.57 6.35 -3.44
CA ALA A 39 4.25 5.54 -2.26
C ALA A 39 3.52 4.24 -2.63
N GLY A 40 2.91 4.19 -3.82
CA GLY A 40 2.21 3.02 -4.34
C GLY A 40 0.71 3.11 -4.10
N PRO A 41 0.01 1.98 -4.21
CA PRO A 41 -1.44 1.97 -4.08
C PRO A 41 -1.91 2.21 -2.64
N LEU A 42 -3.12 2.74 -2.49
CA LEU A 42 -3.78 2.92 -1.19
C LEU A 42 -3.91 1.57 -0.47
N ARG A 43 -3.61 1.57 0.83
CA ARG A 43 -3.72 0.41 1.71
C ARG A 43 -4.74 0.69 2.84
N PRO A 44 -5.47 -0.34 3.30
CA PRO A 44 -6.44 -0.18 4.38
C PRO A 44 -5.76 -0.02 5.73
N SER A 45 -6.54 0.49 6.69
CA SER A 45 -6.20 0.51 8.10
C SER A 45 -6.58 -0.83 8.73
N VAL A 46 -5.62 -1.50 9.39
CA VAL A 46 -5.81 -2.86 9.95
C VAL A 46 -5.23 -2.93 11.35
N ARG A 47 -5.96 -3.53 12.30
CA ARG A 47 -5.45 -3.82 13.65
C ARG A 47 -4.50 -5.01 13.66
N CYS A 48 -3.52 -5.00 14.55
CA CYS A 48 -2.64 -6.15 14.76
C CYS A 48 -3.37 -7.31 15.47
N PRO A 49 -2.99 -8.58 15.22
CA PRO A 49 -3.81 -9.73 15.61
C PRO A 49 -3.66 -10.17 17.07
N THR A 50 -2.54 -9.87 17.73
CA THR A 50 -2.22 -10.41 19.06
C THR A 50 -2.62 -9.47 20.19
N VAL A 51 -2.91 -10.01 21.38
CA VAL A 51 -3.32 -9.22 22.56
C VAL A 51 -2.34 -8.06 22.83
N ARG A 52 -1.03 -8.32 22.78
CA ARG A 52 0.00 -7.30 23.01
C ARG A 52 -0.08 -6.07 22.09
N TYR A 53 -0.61 -6.21 20.87
CA TYR A 53 -0.54 -5.18 19.83
C TYR A 53 -1.90 -4.78 19.24
N HIS A 54 -3.02 -5.34 19.71
CA HIS A 54 -4.34 -5.08 19.12
C HIS A 54 -4.78 -3.61 19.21
N THR A 55 -4.18 -2.84 20.12
CA THR A 55 -4.38 -1.38 20.25
C THR A 55 -3.71 -0.60 19.13
N ARG A 56 -2.71 -1.18 18.45
CA ARG A 56 -1.99 -0.54 17.35
C ARG A 56 -2.67 -0.82 16.00
N VAL A 57 -2.71 0.22 15.19
CA VAL A 57 -3.18 0.18 13.81
C VAL A 57 -1.99 0.23 12.86
N ARG A 58 -2.06 -0.51 11.75
CA ARG A 58 -1.03 -0.56 10.71
C ARG A 58 -1.65 -0.54 9.32
N SER A 59 -0.85 -0.25 8.31
CA SER A 59 -1.24 -0.44 6.92
C SER A 59 -1.34 -1.92 6.57
N GLY A 60 -2.52 -2.36 6.12
CA GLY A 60 -2.78 -3.74 5.69
C GLY A 60 -2.22 -4.06 4.30
N ARG A 61 -2.43 -5.31 3.85
CA ARG A 61 -1.99 -5.72 2.51
C ARG A 61 -2.82 -5.05 1.40
N GLY A 62 -4.14 -5.05 1.54
CA GLY A 62 -5.12 -4.50 0.59
C GLY A 62 -6.55 -4.58 1.15
N PHE A 63 -7.47 -3.84 0.53
CA PHE A 63 -8.89 -3.79 0.88
C PHE A 63 -9.59 -5.13 0.59
N THR A 64 -10.60 -5.46 1.39
CA THR A 64 -11.43 -6.66 1.17
C THR A 64 -12.40 -6.44 0.00
N LEU A 65 -12.96 -7.53 -0.53
CA LEU A 65 -13.99 -7.44 -1.56
C LEU A 65 -15.27 -6.79 -1.03
N GLU A 66 -15.59 -7.01 0.24
CA GLU A 66 -16.74 -6.43 0.93
C GLU A 66 -16.61 -4.91 1.09
N GLU A 67 -15.45 -4.41 1.53
CA GLU A 67 -15.15 -2.98 1.62
C GLU A 67 -15.29 -2.30 0.25
N LEU A 68 -14.76 -2.93 -0.80
CA LEU A 68 -14.84 -2.40 -2.15
C LEU A 68 -16.28 -2.38 -2.67
N LYS A 69 -17.05 -3.44 -2.40
CA LYS A 69 -18.48 -3.51 -2.76
C LYS A 69 -19.27 -2.40 -2.06
N ALA A 70 -19.06 -2.22 -0.76
CA ALA A 70 -19.71 -1.16 0.03
C ALA A 70 -19.30 0.26 -0.41
N ALA A 71 -18.09 0.44 -0.95
CA ALA A 71 -17.63 1.71 -1.52
C ALA A 71 -18.05 1.92 -2.99
N GLY A 72 -18.75 0.97 -3.62
CA GLY A 72 -19.14 1.05 -5.02
C GLY A 72 -17.97 1.00 -6.00
N ILE A 73 -16.91 0.24 -5.67
CA ILE A 73 -15.70 0.09 -6.48
C ILE A 73 -15.56 -1.37 -6.92
N HIS A 74 -15.54 -1.60 -8.23
CA HIS A 74 -15.32 -2.95 -8.75
C HIS A 74 -13.86 -3.41 -8.54
N LYS A 75 -13.66 -4.66 -8.09
CA LYS A 75 -12.34 -5.23 -7.74
C LYS A 75 -11.27 -5.13 -8.83
N LYS A 76 -11.66 -5.21 -10.12
CA LYS A 76 -10.72 -5.08 -11.25
C LYS A 76 -10.31 -3.61 -11.47
N VAL A 77 -11.26 -2.69 -11.31
CA VAL A 77 -11.05 -1.23 -11.47
C VAL A 77 -10.23 -0.69 -10.30
N ALA A 78 -10.43 -1.20 -9.09
CA ALA A 78 -9.65 -0.81 -7.91
C ALA A 78 -8.12 -0.85 -8.17
N ARG A 79 -7.62 -1.93 -8.80
CA ARG A 79 -6.19 -2.08 -9.09
C ARG A 79 -5.70 -1.08 -10.14
N THR A 80 -6.53 -0.68 -11.10
CA THR A 80 -6.13 0.28 -12.16
C THR A 80 -6.04 1.70 -11.62
N ILE A 81 -6.92 2.07 -10.68
CA ILE A 81 -6.92 3.38 -10.04
C ILE A 81 -5.98 3.50 -8.83
N GLY A 82 -5.18 2.48 -8.55
CA GLY A 82 -4.18 2.53 -7.48
C GLY A 82 -4.71 2.16 -6.09
N ILE A 83 -5.68 1.27 -5.99
CA ILE A 83 -6.15 0.70 -4.72
C ILE A 83 -5.68 -0.76 -4.62
N ALA A 84 -5.03 -1.11 -3.51
CA ALA A 84 -4.58 -2.48 -3.27
C ALA A 84 -5.75 -3.37 -2.84
N VAL A 85 -5.85 -4.57 -3.40
CA VAL A 85 -6.92 -5.53 -3.09
C VAL A 85 -6.32 -6.79 -2.46
N ASP A 86 -6.91 -7.28 -1.36
CA ASP A 86 -6.59 -8.58 -0.76
C ASP A 86 -7.87 -9.39 -0.55
N ALA A 87 -8.15 -10.29 -1.50
CA ALA A 87 -9.36 -11.12 -1.48
C ALA A 87 -9.37 -12.15 -0.35
N ARG A 88 -8.25 -12.37 0.36
CA ARG A 88 -8.14 -13.39 1.43
C ARG A 88 -8.54 -12.84 2.80
N ARG A 89 -8.53 -11.51 2.99
CA ARG A 89 -8.89 -10.91 4.27
C ARG A 89 -10.41 -10.90 4.43
N ARG A 90 -10.87 -11.27 5.63
CA ARG A 90 -12.28 -11.25 6.03
C ARG A 90 -12.48 -10.15 7.08
N ASN A 91 -13.60 -9.46 7.02
CA ASN A 91 -14.02 -8.54 8.09
C ASN A 91 -14.89 -9.30 9.08
N ARG A 92 -14.69 -9.01 10.36
CA ARG A 92 -15.49 -9.57 11.46
C ARG A 92 -16.24 -8.50 12.25
N SER A 93 -15.73 -7.27 12.21
CA SER A 93 -16.29 -6.14 12.94
C SER A 93 -16.76 -5.05 11.98
N THR A 94 -17.92 -4.49 12.27
CA THR A 94 -18.61 -3.48 11.44
C THR A 94 -17.84 -2.15 11.44
N GLU A 95 -17.20 -1.80 12.55
CA GLU A 95 -16.44 -0.56 12.70
C GLU A 95 -15.22 -0.55 11.78
N SER A 96 -14.54 -1.70 11.65
CA SER A 96 -13.38 -1.82 10.77
C SER A 96 -13.76 -1.74 9.29
N LEU A 97 -14.91 -2.30 8.94
CA LEU A 97 -15.50 -2.20 7.61
C LEU A 97 -15.82 -0.74 7.30
N GLN A 98 -16.57 -0.06 8.18
CA GLN A 98 -16.99 1.33 7.98
C GLN A 98 -15.80 2.29 7.87
N ALA A 99 -14.79 2.16 8.73
CA ALA A 99 -13.58 2.99 8.67
C ALA A 99 -12.83 2.85 7.34
N ASN A 100 -12.73 1.62 6.81
CA ASN A 100 -12.05 1.38 5.53
C ASN A 100 -12.89 1.80 4.33
N VAL A 101 -14.23 1.66 4.39
CA VAL A 101 -15.14 2.18 3.37
C VAL A 101 -15.04 3.71 3.30
N GLN A 102 -15.04 4.37 4.45
CA GLN A 102 -14.86 5.83 4.53
C GLN A 102 -13.52 6.25 3.93
N ARG A 103 -12.44 5.54 4.26
CA ARG A 103 -11.11 5.76 3.66
C ARG A 103 -11.11 5.61 2.13
N LEU A 104 -11.87 4.67 1.58
CA LEU A 104 -12.03 4.50 0.13
C LEU A 104 -12.79 5.67 -0.51
N LYS A 105 -13.86 6.14 0.14
CA LYS A 105 -14.64 7.31 -0.31
C LYS A 105 -13.78 8.57 -0.31
N GLU A 106 -13.04 8.81 0.76
CA GLU A 106 -12.09 9.93 0.86
C GLU A 106 -10.96 9.87 -0.17
N TYR A 107 -10.45 8.67 -0.44
CA TYR A 107 -9.45 8.52 -1.50
C TYR A 107 -10.04 8.82 -2.87
N ARG A 108 -11.26 8.35 -3.15
CA ARG A 108 -11.95 8.58 -4.42
C ARG A 108 -12.24 10.06 -4.66
N SER A 109 -12.62 10.82 -3.63
CA SER A 109 -12.83 12.26 -3.77
C SER A 109 -11.55 13.04 -4.05
N LYS A 110 -10.40 12.56 -3.53
CA LYS A 110 -9.08 13.16 -3.75
C LYS A 110 -8.37 12.67 -5.01
N LEU A 111 -8.91 11.66 -5.70
CA LEU A 111 -8.27 11.04 -6.86
C LEU A 111 -8.55 11.85 -8.13
N ILE A 112 -7.49 12.36 -8.75
CA ILE A 112 -7.55 12.96 -10.08
C ILE A 112 -7.31 11.85 -11.12
N LEU A 113 -8.32 11.55 -11.93
CA LEU A 113 -8.23 10.58 -13.02
C LEU A 113 -8.10 11.29 -14.37
N PHE A 114 -6.99 11.05 -15.07
CA PHE A 114 -6.79 11.59 -16.40
C PHE A 114 -7.58 10.80 -17.45
N PRO A 115 -8.17 11.47 -18.46
CA PRO A 115 -8.81 10.78 -19.57
C PRO A 115 -7.77 10.00 -20.38
N ARG A 116 -8.16 8.86 -20.95
CA ARG A 116 -7.26 8.03 -21.76
C ARG A 116 -6.87 8.71 -23.08
N LYS A 117 -7.78 9.51 -23.65
CA LYS A 117 -7.54 10.35 -24.82
C LYS A 117 -7.71 11.79 -24.39
N ALA A 118 -6.67 12.61 -24.54
CA ALA A 118 -6.72 14.02 -24.14
C ALA A 118 -7.72 14.84 -24.97
N SER A 119 -7.90 14.48 -26.25
CA SER A 119 -8.82 15.16 -27.17
C SER A 119 -10.30 14.80 -26.96
N ALA A 120 -10.60 13.72 -26.23
CA ALA A 120 -11.97 13.23 -26.04
C ALA A 120 -12.13 12.70 -24.60
N PRO A 121 -12.29 13.60 -23.61
CA PRO A 121 -12.54 13.20 -22.23
C PRO A 121 -13.87 12.46 -22.10
N LYS A 122 -13.90 11.44 -21.23
CA LYS A 122 -15.08 10.64 -20.90
C LYS A 122 -15.25 10.61 -19.39
#